data_AF-A0A258C4E4-F1
#
_entry.id   AF-A0A258C4E4-F1
#
_cell.length_a   1.000
_cell.length_b   1.000
_cell.length_c   1.000
_cell.angle_alpha   90.00
_cell.angle_beta   90.00
_cell.angle_gamma   90.00
#
_symmetry.space_group_name_H-M   'P 1'
#
loop_
_entity.id
_entity.type
_entity.pdbx_description
1 polymer ?
#
loop_
_entity_poly.entity_id
_entity_poly.type
_entity_poly.pdbx_seq_one_letter_code
_entity_poly.pdbx_strand_id
1 'polypeptide(L)' 'MKTLRNLSAGVLLSALSGLTLAAGNPLSVHVLNLENGLPSPDVQVTLEKQNGNQWTALNEGVTNEQGRITALYPKGKDL' A
#
# COMPACT_ATOMS: atom_id res chain seq x y z
N MET A 1 -35.38 24.17 -19.32
CA MET A 1 -34.83 22.84 -19.74
C MET A 1 -33.30 22.78 -19.74
N LYS A 2 -32.59 23.76 -20.33
CA LYS A 2 -31.12 23.76 -20.40
C LYS A 2 -30.43 23.85 -19.02
N THR A 3 -30.95 24.70 -18.13
CA THR A 3 -30.45 24.87 -16.76
C THR A 3 -30.62 23.63 -15.89
N LEU A 4 -31.77 22.95 -15.98
CA LEU A 4 -32.01 21.70 -15.25
C LEU A 4 -31.07 20.57 -15.72
N ARG A 5 -30.84 20.46 -17.04
CA ARG A 5 -29.88 19.51 -17.62
C ARG A 5 -28.45 19.77 -17.16
N ASN A 6 -28.06 21.04 -17.08
CA ASN A 6 -26.72 21.43 -16.64
C ASN A 6 -26.53 21.18 -15.13
N LEU A 7 -27.58 21.35 -14.31
CA LEU A 7 -27.54 21.02 -12.88
C LEU A 7 -27.38 19.51 -12.66
N SER A 8 -28.15 18.69 -13.38
CA SER A 8 -28.03 17.23 -13.30
C SER A 8 -26.65 16.73 -13.71
N ALA A 9 -26.05 17.33 -14.76
CA ALA A 9 -24.69 17.02 -15.18
C ALA A 9 -23.66 17.41 -14.10
N GLY A 10 -23.85 18.55 -13.43
CA GLY A 10 -22.98 18.99 -12.33
C GLY A 10 -22.98 18.01 -11.16
N VAL A 11 -24.17 17.59 -10.71
CA VAL A 11 -24.31 16.63 -9.59
C VAL A 11 -23.67 15.28 -9.91
N LEU A 12 -23.83 14.79 -11.14
CA LEU A 12 -23.18 13.54 -11.59
C LEU A 12 -21.65 13.65 -11.59
N LEU A 13 -21.09 14.78 -12.02
CA LEU A 13 -19.65 14.99 -12.05
C LEU A 13 -19.06 15.09 -10.63
N SER A 14 -19.75 15.74 -9.70
CA SER A 14 -19.35 15.84 -8.30
C SER A 14 -19.37 14.48 -7.58
N ALA A 15 -20.32 13.61 -7.92
CA ALA A 15 -20.42 12.27 -7.33
C ALA A 15 -19.23 11.37 -7.68
N LEU A 16 -18.60 11.57 -8.85
CA LEU A 16 -17.43 10.81 -9.29
C LEU A 16 -16.14 11.25 -8.58
N SER A 17 -16.08 12.48 -8.05
CA SER A 17 -14.90 13.02 -7.37
C SER A 17 -14.59 12.35 -6.02
N GLY A 18 -15.55 11.62 -5.44
CA GLY A 18 -15.40 10.88 -4.18
C GLY A 18 -14.84 9.46 -4.33
N LEU A 19 -14.69 8.96 -5.57
CA LEU A 19 -14.16 7.62 -5.84
C LEU A 19 -12.63 7.63 -5.82
N THR A 20 -12.04 7.89 -4.65
CA THR A 20 -10.61 7.61 -4.45
C THR A 20 -10.42 6.11 -4.25
N LEU A 21 -9.90 5.43 -5.26
CA LEU A 21 -9.45 4.04 -5.16
C LEU A 21 -8.11 4.02 -4.40
N ALA A 22 -8.15 4.16 -3.08
CA ALA A 22 -6.99 3.85 -2.25
C ALA A 22 -6.91 2.32 -2.08
N ALA A 23 -6.14 1.64 -2.93
CA ALA A 23 -5.86 0.22 -2.75
C ALA A 23 -4.44 -0.16 -3.22
N GLY A 24 -3.45 0.66 -2.88
CA GLY A 24 -2.06 0.19 -2.80
C GLY A 24 -1.84 -0.51 -1.45
N ASN A 25 -0.92 -1.46 -1.39
CA ASN A 25 -0.46 -1.94 -0.09
C ASN A 25 0.19 -0.75 0.66
N PRO A 26 -0.20 -0.48 1.92
CA PRO A 26 0.30 0.69 2.64
C PRO A 26 1.77 0.58 3.05
N LEU A 27 2.38 -0.61 2.94
CA LEU A 27 3.74 -0.85 3.37
C LEU A 27 4.55 -1.64 2.34
N SER A 28 5.62 -1.01 1.84
CA SER A 28 6.61 -1.64 0.98
C SER A 28 7.99 -1.58 1.63
N VAL A 29 8.86 -2.55 1.31
CA VAL A 29 10.24 -2.63 1.81
C VAL A 29 11.22 -2.61 0.64
N HIS A 30 12.41 -2.05 0.87
CA HIS A 30 13.55 -2.11 -0.04
C HIS A 30 14.82 -2.31 0.78
N VAL A 31 15.62 -3.32 0.42
CA VAL A 31 16.92 -3.64 1.01
C VAL A 31 18.01 -3.41 -0.04
N LEU A 32 18.99 -2.58 0.31
CA LEU A 32 20.16 -2.25 -0.51
C LEU A 32 21.42 -2.73 0.19
N ASN A 33 22.30 -3.44 -0.52
CA ASN A 33 23.62 -3.77 -0.02
C ASN A 33 24.58 -2.60 -0.24
N LEU A 34 25.14 -2.05 0.85
CA LEU A 34 26.06 -0.92 0.78
C LEU A 34 27.51 -1.28 0.42
N GLU A 35 27.89 -2.55 0.48
CA GLU A 35 29.24 -3.02 0.10
C GLU A 35 29.44 -2.96 -1.41
N ASN A 36 28.43 -3.33 -2.19
CA ASN A 36 28.48 -3.38 -3.66
C ASN A 36 27.51 -2.42 -4.35
N GLY A 37 26.62 -1.75 -3.61
CA GLY A 37 25.64 -0.81 -4.14
C GLY A 37 24.50 -1.45 -4.94
N LEU A 38 24.33 -2.77 -4.87
CA LEU A 38 23.29 -3.51 -5.56
C LEU A 38 22.12 -3.85 -4.63
N PRO A 39 20.90 -4.06 -5.17
CA PRO A 39 19.79 -4.55 -4.36
C PRO A 39 20.06 -5.94 -3.76
N SER A 40 19.46 -6.22 -2.61
CA SER A 40 19.60 -7.51 -1.92
C SER A 40 18.37 -8.41 -2.15
N PRO A 41 18.40 -9.35 -3.11
CA PRO A 41 17.35 -10.35 -3.25
C PRO A 41 17.37 -11.38 -2.12
N ASP A 42 16.27 -12.12 -1.99
CA ASP A 42 16.13 -13.28 -1.11
C ASP A 42 16.31 -12.99 0.40
N VAL A 43 16.11 -11.74 0.81
CA VAL A 43 16.13 -11.33 2.22
C VAL A 43 14.75 -11.56 2.84
N GLN A 44 14.70 -12.41 3.86
CA GLN A 44 13.51 -12.64 4.67
C GLN A 44 13.21 -11.40 5.55
N VAL A 45 11.96 -10.94 5.53
CA VAL A 45 11.47 -9.80 6.29
C VAL A 45 10.20 -10.17 7.03
N THR A 46 10.14 -9.88 8.33
CA THR A 46 8.96 -10.06 9.18
C THR A 46 8.39 -8.71 9.58
N LEU A 47 7.07 -8.56 9.45
CA LEU A 47 6.31 -7.41 9.93
C LEU A 47 5.59 -7.79 11.22
N GLU A 48 5.76 -6.98 12.27
CA GLU A 48 5.09 -7.17 13.56
C GLU A 48 4.36 -5.90 14.00
N LYS A 49 3.26 -6.05 14.74
CA LYS A 49 2.55 -4.94 15.40
C LYS A 49 2.79 -5.01 16.90
N GLN A 50 3.18 -3.88 17.48
CA GLN A 50 3.25 -3.73 18.92
C GLN A 50 1.85 -3.47 19.50
N ASN A 51 1.46 -4.28 20.49
CA ASN A 51 0.25 -4.14 21.27
C ASN A 51 0.64 -4.08 22.76
N GLY A 52 0.76 -2.87 23.31
CA GLY A 52 1.30 -2.67 24.67
C GLY A 52 2.76 -3.12 24.77
N ASN A 53 3.02 -4.11 25.62
CA ASN A 53 4.37 -4.69 25.83
C ASN A 53 4.64 -5.95 24.98
N GLN A 54 3.72 -6.32 24.08
CA GLN A 54 3.86 -7.51 23.25
C GLN A 54 3.97 -7.15 21.77
N TRP A 55 4.72 -7.96 21.03
CA TRP A 55 4.79 -7.94 19.58
C TRP A 55 4.02 -9.12 19.01
N THR A 56 3.31 -8.90 17.92
CA THR A 56 2.55 -9.94 17.22
C THR A 56 2.89 -9.88 15.74
N ALA A 57 3.34 -11.01 15.18
CA ALA A 57 3.59 -11.16 13.76
C ALA A 57 2.32 -10.87 12.94
N LEU A 58 2.46 -9.99 11.95
CA LEU A 58 1.41 -9.58 11.02
C LEU A 58 1.57 -10.25 9.65
N ASN A 59 2.79 -10.26 9.11
CA ASN A 59 3.09 -10.84 7.81
C ASN A 59 4.58 -11.10 7.65
N GLU A 60 4.93 -11.85 6.62
CA GLU A 60 6.30 -12.14 6.22
C GLU A 60 6.44 -12.04 4.70
N GLY A 61 7.64 -11.77 4.23
CA GLY A 61 7.94 -11.73 2.80
C GLY A 61 9.43 -11.81 2.51
N VAL A 62 9.74 -12.10 1.26
CA VAL A 62 11.11 -12.21 0.76
C VAL A 62 11.32 -11.15 -0.32
N THR A 63 12.44 -10.43 -0.28
CA THR A 63 12.77 -9.43 -1.29
C THR A 63 12.97 -10.07 -2.67
N ASN A 64 12.42 -9.44 -3.71
CA ASN A 64 12.60 -9.88 -5.10
C ASN A 64 14.00 -9.51 -5.65
N GLU A 65 14.25 -9.78 -6.93
CA GLU A 65 15.50 -9.43 -7.64
C GLU A 65 15.92 -7.96 -7.55
N GLN A 66 14.96 -7.05 -7.30
CA GLN A 66 15.21 -5.63 -7.11
C GLN A 66 15.39 -5.25 -5.63
N GLY A 67 15.51 -6.22 -4.72
CA GLY A 67 15.62 -6.00 -3.29
C GLY A 67 14.34 -5.51 -2.64
N ARG A 68 13.16 -5.71 -3.24
CA ARG A 68 11.90 -5.09 -2.77
C ARG A 68 10.83 -6.11 -2.38
N ILE A 69 9.97 -5.69 -1.44
CA ILE A 69 8.66 -6.28 -1.18
C ILE A 69 7.64 -5.18 -1.46
N THR A 70 6.84 -5.34 -2.53
CA THR A 70 5.89 -4.31 -2.98
C THR A 70 4.67 -4.20 -2.09
N ALA A 71 4.36 -5.25 -1.34
CA ALA A 71 3.16 -5.34 -0.53
C ALA A 71 3.39 -6.22 0.72
N LEU A 72 3.88 -5.63 1.81
CA LEU A 72 4.17 -6.35 3.05
C LEU A 72 2.99 -6.33 4.03
N TYR A 73 2.09 -5.35 3.97
CA TYR A 73 0.92 -5.34 4.87
C TYR A 73 -0.13 -6.38 4.44
N PRO A 74 -0.79 -7.11 5.36
CA PRO A 74 -1.84 -8.06 4.99
C PRO A 74 -3.00 -7.41 4.22
N LYS A 75 -3.49 -8.07 3.16
CA LYS A 75 -4.70 -7.62 2.45
C LYS A 75 -5.93 -7.72 3.34
N GLY A 76 -6.84 -6.76 3.22
CA GLY A 76 -8.11 -6.76 3.95
C GLY A 76 -7.99 -6.50 5.46
N LYS A 77 -6.85 -5.96 5.91
CA LYS A 77 -6.70 -5.42 7.26
C LYS A 77 -6.64 -3.90 7.21
N ASP A 78 -7.30 -3.27 8.18
CA ASP A 78 -7.17 -1.84 8.45
C ASP A 78 -5.87 -1.58 9.22
N LEU A 79 -5.23 -0.44 8.96
CA LEU A 79 -3.95 -0.03 9.56
C LEU A 79 -4.04 0.11 11.09
#